data_AF-A0A8B7VCZ2-F1
#
_entry.id   AF-A0A8B7VCZ2-F1
#
_cell.length_a   1.000
_cell.length_b   1.000
_cell.length_c   1.000
_cell.angle_alpha   90.00
_cell.angle_beta   90.00
_cell.angle_gamma   90.00
#
_symmetry.space_group_name_H-M   'P 1'
#
loop_
_entity.id
_entity.type
_entity.pdbx_description
1 polymer ?
#
loop_
_entity_poly.entity_id
_entity_poly.type
_entity_poly.pdbx_seq_one_letter_code
_entity_poly.pdbx_strand_id
1 'polypeptide(L)'
;TCVNQAELLSRRICLAEAFLTADTILNTLQNISEGLVVYPKVIERHIRQELPFMATENIIVAMVKAGGNRQDCHEKIRVLSQQAAAVVKQEGGDNDLIERIQADAYFSPIHSQLEHLLDPSSFTGRAPQQVQRFLEEEVYPLLKPYESVMKVKAELCL
;
A
#
# COMPACT_ATOMS: atom_id res chain seq x y z
N THR A 1 -19.87 51.06 12.44
CA THR A 1 -20.19 50.50 13.79
C THR A 1 -20.82 49.11 13.69
N CYS A 2 -21.92 48.89 12.95
CA CYS A 2 -22.49 47.54 12.78
C CYS A 2 -21.57 46.50 12.11
N VAL A 3 -20.78 46.88 11.08
CA VAL A 3 -19.87 45.94 10.39
C VAL A 3 -18.78 45.42 11.32
N ASN A 4 -18.13 46.29 12.10
CA ASN A 4 -17.13 45.89 13.10
C ASN A 4 -17.72 45.03 14.23
N GLN A 5 -19.00 45.21 14.56
CA GLN A 5 -19.70 44.40 15.56
C GLN A 5 -20.04 42.99 15.05
N ALA A 6 -20.48 42.87 13.79
CA ALA A 6 -20.71 41.58 13.14
C ALA A 6 -19.40 40.80 12.96
N GLU A 7 -18.32 41.48 12.56
CA GLU A 7 -16.99 40.88 12.46
C GLU A 7 -16.47 40.40 13.82
N LEU A 8 -16.73 41.15 14.90
CA LEU A 8 -16.40 40.73 16.26
C LEU A 8 -17.18 39.47 16.67
N LEU A 9 -18.45 39.36 16.28
CA LEU A 9 -19.31 38.21 16.59
C LEU A 9 -18.83 36.96 15.84
N SER A 10 -18.56 37.09 14.54
CA SER A 10 -18.02 35.99 13.72
C SER A 10 -16.67 35.51 14.25
N ARG A 11 -15.78 36.42 14.67
CA ARG A 11 -14.49 36.04 15.27
C ARG A 11 -14.65 35.31 16.59
N ARG A 12 -15.64 35.66 17.42
CA ARG A 12 -15.90 34.95 18.69
C ARG A 12 -16.31 33.50 18.49
N ILE A 13 -17.11 33.25 17.46
CA ILE A 13 -17.61 31.91 17.13
C ILE A 13 -16.50 31.14 16.41
N CYS A 14 -16.02 31.65 15.27
CA CYS A 14 -15.10 30.92 14.41
C CYS A 14 -13.75 30.62 15.08
N LEU A 15 -13.19 31.54 15.89
CA LEU A 15 -11.94 31.25 16.58
C LEU A 15 -12.13 30.15 17.62
N ALA A 16 -13.15 30.25 18.46
CA ALA A 16 -13.41 29.23 19.49
C ALA A 16 -13.69 27.86 18.85
N GLU A 17 -14.58 27.81 17.87
CA GLU A 17 -14.93 26.57 17.18
C GLU A 17 -13.75 25.96 16.43
N ALA A 18 -12.91 26.78 15.78
CA ALA A 18 -11.74 26.27 15.07
C ALA A 18 -10.74 25.58 16.01
N PHE A 19 -10.43 26.19 17.15
CA PHE A 19 -9.50 25.60 18.13
C PHE A 19 -10.10 24.37 18.82
N LEU A 20 -11.38 24.40 19.21
CA LEU A 20 -12.05 23.24 19.80
C LEU A 20 -12.15 22.06 18.82
N THR A 21 -12.44 22.36 17.56
CA THR A 21 -12.47 21.34 16.50
C THR A 21 -11.09 20.77 16.26
N ALA A 22 -10.06 21.63 16.14
CA ALA A 22 -8.67 21.20 15.96
C ALA A 22 -8.18 20.32 17.12
N ASP A 23 -8.49 20.68 18.36
CA ASP A 23 -8.16 19.89 19.54
C ASP A 23 -8.84 18.52 19.51
N THR A 24 -10.13 18.49 19.17
CA THR A 24 -10.91 17.25 19.09
C THR A 24 -10.36 16.30 18.01
N ILE A 25 -10.04 16.82 16.81
CA ILE A 25 -9.51 15.98 15.71
C ILE A 25 -8.13 15.44 16.05
N LEU A 26 -7.26 16.23 16.70
CA LEU A 26 -5.90 15.80 17.03
C LEU A 26 -5.91 14.73 18.11
N ASN A 27 -6.69 14.91 19.18
CA ASN A 27 -6.85 13.90 20.23
C ASN A 27 -7.42 12.59 19.65
N THR A 28 -8.44 12.68 18.79
CA THR A 28 -9.03 11.51 18.14
C THR A 28 -8.01 10.80 17.24
N LEU A 29 -7.26 11.56 16.42
CA LEU A 29 -6.24 11.01 15.53
C LEU A 29 -5.12 10.33 16.30
N GLN A 30 -4.66 10.93 17.41
CA GLN A 30 -3.65 10.32 18.28
C GLN A 30 -4.14 8.99 18.84
N ASN A 31 -5.37 8.93 19.36
CA ASN A 31 -5.95 7.70 19.89
C ASN A 31 -6.01 6.58 18.85
N ILE A 32 -6.45 6.89 17.62
CA ILE A 32 -6.48 5.93 16.51
C ILE A 32 -5.06 5.45 16.16
N SER A 33 -4.10 6.37 16.10
CA SER A 33 -2.72 6.07 15.71
C SER A 33 -2.00 5.20 16.75
N GLU A 34 -2.27 5.40 18.03
CA GLU A 34 -1.75 4.57 19.13
C GLU A 34 -2.37 3.16 19.16
N GLY A 35 -3.63 3.04 18.70
CA GLY A 35 -4.40 1.80 18.70
C GLY A 35 -4.47 1.07 17.36
N LEU A 36 -3.65 1.45 16.36
CA LEU A 36 -3.76 0.89 15.02
C LEU A 36 -3.43 -0.61 14.99
N VAL A 37 -4.40 -1.44 14.61
CA VAL A 37 -4.22 -2.89 14.46
C VAL A 37 -3.97 -3.23 12.99
N VAL A 38 -2.82 -3.84 12.71
CA VAL A 38 -2.45 -4.30 11.36
C VAL A 38 -2.67 -5.81 11.25
N TYR A 39 -3.21 -6.27 10.11
CA TYR A 39 -3.47 -7.68 9.83
C TYR A 39 -2.60 -8.21 8.68
N PRO A 40 -1.34 -8.64 8.95
CA PRO A 40 -0.41 -9.05 7.91
C PRO A 40 -0.93 -10.16 7.00
N LYS A 41 -1.71 -11.10 7.51
CA LYS A 41 -2.24 -12.23 6.72
C LYS A 41 -3.31 -11.84 5.71
N VAL A 42 -4.09 -10.79 6.01
CA VAL A 42 -5.07 -10.24 5.06
C VAL A 42 -4.33 -9.50 3.93
N ILE A 43 -3.30 -8.72 4.30
CA ILE A 43 -2.44 -8.01 3.34
C ILE A 43 -1.73 -9.02 2.43
N GLU A 44 -1.11 -10.05 3.01
CA GLU A 44 -0.42 -11.11 2.28
C GLU A 44 -1.36 -11.84 1.32
N ARG A 45 -2.58 -12.18 1.75
CA ARG A 45 -3.60 -12.79 0.88
C ARG A 45 -3.92 -11.90 -0.31
N HIS A 46 -4.17 -10.61 -0.07
CA HIS A 46 -4.49 -9.68 -1.15
C HIS A 46 -3.33 -9.50 -2.12
N ILE A 47 -2.09 -9.41 -1.60
CA ILE A 47 -0.88 -9.37 -2.43
C ILE A 47 -0.79 -10.63 -3.29
N ARG A 48 -0.99 -11.83 -2.75
CA ARG A 48 -0.93 -13.07 -3.55
C ARG A 48 -1.96 -13.11 -4.67
N GLN A 49 -3.14 -12.49 -4.48
CA GLN A 49 -4.18 -12.43 -5.51
C GLN A 49 -3.82 -11.47 -6.65
N GLU A 50 -3.11 -10.37 -6.38
CA GLU A 50 -2.83 -9.33 -7.37
C GLU A 50 -1.42 -9.41 -7.97
N LEU A 51 -0.43 -9.86 -7.19
CA LEU A 51 0.98 -9.90 -7.59
C LEU A 51 1.26 -10.69 -8.87
N PRO A 52 0.59 -11.83 -9.16
CA PRO A 52 0.77 -12.54 -10.42
C PRO A 52 0.58 -11.66 -11.66
N PHE A 53 -0.41 -10.74 -11.65
CA PHE A 53 -0.65 -9.84 -12.78
C PHE A 53 0.43 -8.77 -12.89
N MET A 54 0.92 -8.26 -11.76
CA MET A 54 2.01 -7.27 -11.72
C MET A 54 3.38 -7.87 -12.08
N ALA A 55 3.59 -9.16 -11.81
CA ALA A 55 4.85 -9.87 -12.02
C ALA A 55 5.07 -10.34 -13.47
N THR A 56 4.14 -10.07 -14.39
CA THR A 56 4.21 -10.53 -15.78
C THR A 56 5.51 -10.14 -16.48
N GLU A 57 6.00 -8.90 -16.31
CA GLU A 57 7.30 -8.48 -16.90
C GLU A 57 8.48 -9.25 -16.29
N ASN A 58 8.48 -9.52 -14.98
CA ASN A 58 9.55 -10.30 -14.34
C ASN A 58 9.63 -11.72 -14.93
N ILE A 59 8.46 -12.32 -15.18
CA ILE A 59 8.34 -13.65 -15.80
C ILE A 59 8.84 -13.60 -17.25
N ILE A 60 8.50 -12.56 -18.03
CA ILE A 60 9.01 -12.35 -19.39
C ILE A 60 10.54 -12.25 -19.37
N VAL A 61 11.10 -11.43 -18.49
CA VAL A 61 12.55 -11.25 -18.36
C VAL A 61 13.24 -12.55 -17.97
N ALA A 62 12.67 -13.34 -17.07
CA ALA A 62 13.19 -14.65 -16.69
C ALA A 62 13.19 -15.63 -17.88
N MET A 63 12.11 -15.67 -18.66
CA MET A 63 12.03 -16.49 -19.88
C MET A 63 13.05 -16.08 -20.94
N VAL A 64 13.25 -14.77 -21.15
CA VAL A 64 14.27 -14.27 -22.08
C VAL A 64 15.68 -14.64 -21.62
N LYS A 65 15.96 -14.54 -20.31
CA LYS A 65 17.24 -15.00 -19.73
C LYS A 65 17.47 -16.50 -19.89
N ALA A 66 16.40 -17.30 -19.89
CA ALA A 66 16.43 -18.73 -20.16
C ALA A 66 16.54 -19.06 -21.68
N GLY A 67 16.68 -18.05 -22.54
CA GLY A 67 16.83 -18.22 -23.99
C GLY A 67 15.52 -18.17 -24.79
N GLY A 68 14.40 -17.82 -24.16
CA GLY A 68 13.11 -17.67 -24.82
C GLY A 68 12.97 -16.38 -25.63
N ASN A 69 12.05 -16.38 -26.60
CA ASN A 69 11.70 -15.19 -27.36
C ASN A 69 10.78 -14.27 -26.54
N ARG A 70 11.12 -12.98 -26.47
CA ARG A 70 10.34 -11.98 -25.71
C ARG A 70 8.90 -11.85 -26.22
N GLN A 71 8.71 -11.81 -27.54
CA GLN A 71 7.41 -11.59 -28.18
C GLN A 71 6.49 -12.78 -27.97
N ASP A 72 7.01 -14.00 -28.15
CA ASP A 72 6.25 -15.23 -27.94
C ASP A 72 5.85 -15.37 -26.45
N CYS A 73 6.76 -15.03 -25.54
CA CYS A 73 6.50 -15.04 -24.10
C CYS A 73 5.40 -14.05 -23.72
N HIS A 74 5.52 -12.81 -24.20
CA HIS A 74 4.56 -11.76 -23.93
C HIS A 74 3.15 -12.15 -24.40
N GLU A 75 3.02 -12.68 -25.61
CA GLU A 75 1.71 -13.08 -26.15
C GLU A 75 1.09 -14.25 -25.37
N LYS A 76 1.89 -15.25 -24.99
CA LYS A 76 1.41 -16.35 -24.13
C LYS A 76 0.94 -15.85 -22.77
N ILE A 77 1.73 -15.02 -22.09
CA ILE A 77 1.36 -14.43 -20.80
C ILE A 77 0.11 -13.56 -20.93
N ARG A 78 -0.04 -12.81 -22.03
CA ARG A 78 -1.23 -11.98 -22.30
C ARG A 78 -2.50 -12.83 -22.31
N VAL A 79 -2.48 -13.95 -23.04
CA VAL A 79 -3.62 -14.87 -23.12
C VAL A 79 -3.93 -15.50 -21.76
N LEU A 80 -2.92 -16.02 -21.05
CA LEU A 80 -3.13 -16.62 -19.72
C LEU A 80 -3.66 -15.59 -18.71
N SER A 81 -3.14 -14.37 -18.74
CA SER A 81 -3.58 -13.27 -17.88
C SER A 81 -5.04 -12.90 -18.14
N GLN A 82 -5.48 -12.91 -19.40
CA GLN A 82 -6.88 -12.65 -19.76
C GLN A 82 -7.81 -13.76 -19.27
N GLN A 83 -7.37 -15.02 -19.32
CA GLN A 83 -8.14 -16.15 -18.81
C GLN A 83 -8.28 -16.07 -17.28
N ALA A 84 -7.18 -15.85 -16.57
CA ALA A 84 -7.21 -15.69 -15.11
C ALA A 84 -8.06 -14.48 -14.67
N ALA A 85 -7.96 -13.36 -15.40
CA ALA A 85 -8.80 -12.20 -15.14
C ALA A 85 -10.29 -12.48 -15.41
N ALA A 86 -10.62 -13.34 -16.37
CA ALA A 86 -12.00 -13.77 -16.61
C ALA A 86 -12.52 -14.63 -15.46
N VAL A 87 -11.73 -15.57 -14.93
CA VAL A 87 -12.10 -16.37 -13.73
C VAL A 87 -12.42 -15.45 -12.55
N VAL A 88 -11.55 -14.47 -12.27
CA VAL A 88 -11.75 -13.52 -11.16
C VAL A 88 -13.01 -12.68 -11.37
N LYS A 89 -13.22 -12.12 -12.57
CA LYS A 89 -14.29 -11.14 -12.81
C LYS A 89 -15.64 -11.73 -13.17
N GLN A 90 -15.67 -12.84 -13.91
CA GLN A 90 -16.89 -13.46 -14.41
C GLN A 90 -17.36 -14.60 -13.49
N GLU A 91 -16.43 -15.34 -12.89
CA GLU A 91 -16.74 -16.54 -12.11
C GLU A 91 -16.59 -16.31 -10.60
N GLY A 92 -15.94 -15.21 -10.19
CA GLY A 92 -15.67 -14.91 -8.78
C GLY A 92 -14.66 -15.85 -8.14
N GLY A 93 -13.83 -16.52 -8.95
CA GLY A 93 -12.78 -17.42 -8.48
C GLY A 93 -11.52 -16.69 -8.01
N ASP A 94 -10.59 -17.44 -7.43
CA ASP A 94 -9.24 -16.94 -7.14
C ASP A 94 -8.43 -16.77 -8.43
N ASN A 95 -7.38 -15.94 -8.38
CA ASN A 95 -6.47 -15.76 -9.48
C ASN A 95 -5.62 -17.02 -9.71
N ASP A 96 -5.81 -17.67 -10.85
CA ASP A 96 -5.17 -18.94 -11.21
C ASP A 96 -4.03 -18.79 -12.24
N LEU A 97 -3.48 -17.58 -12.42
CA LEU A 97 -2.45 -17.31 -13.43
C LEU A 97 -1.19 -18.14 -13.21
N ILE A 98 -0.77 -18.34 -11.97
CA ILE A 98 0.47 -19.08 -11.66
C ILE A 98 0.29 -20.56 -11.92
N GLU A 99 -0.87 -21.12 -11.59
CA GLU A 99 -1.25 -22.49 -11.90
C GLU A 99 -1.25 -22.72 -13.43
N ARG A 100 -1.78 -21.76 -14.20
CA ARG A 100 -1.75 -21.81 -15.67
C ARG A 100 -0.33 -21.78 -16.23
N ILE A 101 0.54 -20.94 -15.68
CA ILE A 101 1.96 -20.85 -16.08
C ILE A 101 2.70 -22.15 -15.74
N GLN A 102 2.41 -22.76 -14.58
CA GLN A 102 2.98 -24.05 -14.19
C GLN A 102 2.49 -25.19 -15.09
N ALA A 103 1.25 -25.14 -15.57
CA ALA A 103 0.69 -26.14 -16.46
C ALA A 103 1.17 -26.01 -17.93
N ASP A 104 1.56 -24.81 -18.39
CA ASP A 104 2.05 -24.60 -19.75
C ASP A 104 3.56 -24.94 -19.84
N ALA A 105 3.86 -26.00 -20.61
CA ALA A 105 5.21 -26.50 -20.84
C ALA A 105 6.18 -25.46 -21.43
N TYR A 106 5.67 -24.39 -22.06
CA TYR A 106 6.47 -23.26 -22.53
C TYR A 106 7.28 -22.62 -21.37
N PHE A 107 6.71 -22.55 -20.16
CA PHE A 107 7.36 -21.91 -19.01
C PHE A 107 8.20 -22.86 -18.16
N SER A 108 8.36 -24.13 -18.57
CA SER A 108 9.18 -25.12 -17.86
C SER A 108 10.57 -24.61 -17.43
N PRO A 109 11.30 -23.81 -18.25
CA PRO A 109 12.62 -23.29 -17.86
C PRO A 109 12.64 -22.39 -16.61
N ILE A 110 11.50 -21.80 -16.23
CA ILE A 110 11.40 -20.87 -15.10
C ILE A 110 10.56 -21.40 -13.93
N HIS A 111 10.01 -22.61 -14.02
CA HIS A 111 9.13 -23.16 -12.97
C HIS A 111 9.80 -23.16 -11.58
N SER A 112 11.09 -23.49 -11.51
CA SER A 112 11.87 -23.45 -10.27
C SER A 112 12.14 -22.04 -9.72
N GLN A 113 11.93 -21.00 -10.53
CA GLN A 113 12.16 -19.60 -10.17
C GLN A 113 10.86 -18.88 -9.78
N LEU A 114 9.68 -19.44 -10.06
CA LEU A 114 8.39 -18.75 -9.88
C LEU A 114 8.18 -18.26 -8.46
N GLU A 115 8.55 -19.04 -7.44
CA GLU A 115 8.42 -18.64 -6.03
C GLU A 115 9.25 -17.37 -5.73
N HIS A 116 10.49 -17.31 -6.23
CA HIS A 116 11.34 -16.14 -6.07
C HIS A 116 10.85 -14.94 -6.91
N LEU A 117 10.37 -15.18 -8.14
CA LEU A 117 9.87 -14.11 -9.01
C LEU A 117 8.60 -13.44 -8.46
N LEU A 118 7.90 -14.13 -7.56
CA LEU A 118 6.68 -13.68 -6.89
C LEU A 118 6.92 -13.30 -5.42
N ASP A 119 8.18 -13.11 -4.99
CA ASP A 119 8.46 -12.60 -3.66
C ASP A 119 8.02 -11.12 -3.56
N PRO A 120 7.01 -10.78 -2.75
CA PRO A 120 6.53 -9.41 -2.60
C PRO A 120 7.61 -8.42 -2.16
N SER A 121 8.62 -8.89 -1.44
CA SER A 121 9.69 -8.03 -0.92
C SER A 121 10.44 -7.31 -2.05
N SER A 122 10.58 -8.00 -3.20
CA SER A 122 11.26 -7.49 -4.40
C SER A 122 10.46 -6.43 -5.17
N PHE A 123 9.16 -6.26 -4.87
CA PHE A 123 8.28 -5.28 -5.53
C PHE A 123 8.12 -3.98 -4.74
N THR A 124 8.83 -3.83 -3.62
CA THR A 124 8.71 -2.64 -2.74
C THR A 124 9.60 -1.48 -3.17
N GLY A 125 10.43 -1.65 -4.21
CA GLY A 125 11.31 -0.62 -4.74
C GLY A 125 12.25 -0.05 -3.67
N ARG A 126 12.09 1.25 -3.36
CA ARG A 126 12.88 1.95 -2.33
C ARG A 126 12.07 2.32 -1.08
N ALA A 127 10.87 1.75 -0.91
CA ALA A 127 9.95 2.17 0.14
C ALA A 127 10.58 2.13 1.56
N PRO A 128 11.29 1.06 1.98
CA PRO A 128 11.91 1.03 3.30
C PRO A 128 12.96 2.14 3.51
N GLN A 129 13.79 2.39 2.50
CA GLN A 129 14.84 3.41 2.56
C GLN A 129 14.26 4.83 2.53
N GLN A 130 13.16 5.04 1.79
CA GLN A 130 12.44 6.31 1.75
C GLN A 130 11.84 6.63 3.12
N VAL A 131 11.20 5.65 3.77
CA VAL A 131 10.62 5.82 5.11
C VAL A 131 11.71 6.13 6.13
N GLN A 132 12.80 5.37 6.15
CA GLN A 132 13.90 5.61 7.08
C GLN A 132 14.47 7.03 6.92
N ARG A 133 14.78 7.41 5.68
CA ARG A 133 15.36 8.73 5.38
C ARG A 133 14.42 9.87 5.80
N PHE A 134 13.13 9.77 5.48
CA PHE A 134 12.14 10.77 5.84
C PHE A 134 12.02 10.93 7.37
N LEU A 135 11.97 9.81 8.10
CA LEU A 135 11.91 9.83 9.56
C LEU A 135 13.14 10.49 10.18
N GLU A 136 14.34 10.15 9.71
CA GLU A 136 15.60 10.63 10.24
C GLU A 136 15.89 12.09 9.89
N GLU A 137 15.70 12.48 8.63
CA GLU A 137 16.10 13.81 8.12
C GLU A 137 15.04 14.88 8.37
N GLU A 138 13.75 14.51 8.39
CA GLU A 138 12.65 15.50 8.42
C GLU A 138 11.78 15.39 9.67
N VAL A 139 11.38 14.18 10.09
CA VAL A 139 10.41 14.02 11.20
C VAL A 139 11.07 14.19 12.57
N TYR A 140 12.06 13.36 12.91
CA TYR A 140 12.66 13.38 14.24
C TYR A 140 13.25 14.74 14.65
N PRO A 141 13.90 15.52 13.75
CA PRO A 141 14.35 16.87 14.09
C PRO A 141 13.22 17.80 14.52
N LEU A 142 12.05 17.71 13.88
CA LEU A 142 10.86 18.53 14.21
C LEU A 142 10.20 18.10 15.51
N LEU A 143 10.30 16.82 15.88
CA LEU A 143 9.71 16.29 17.12
C LEU A 143 10.58 16.53 18.35
N LYS A 144 11.88 16.76 18.18
CA LYS A 144 12.86 16.93 19.28
C LYS A 144 12.46 17.97 20.34
N PRO A 145 11.92 19.16 20.01
CA PRO A 145 11.49 20.13 21.02
C PRO A 145 10.31 19.65 21.90
N TYR A 146 9.55 18.66 21.44
CA TYR A 146 8.33 18.16 22.09
C TYR A 146 8.56 16.84 22.85
N GLU A 147 9.79 16.34 22.91
CA GLU A 147 10.13 15.04 23.51
C GLU A 147 9.62 14.87 24.95
N SER A 148 9.59 15.95 25.74
CA SER A 148 9.11 15.94 27.12
C SER A 148 7.61 15.66 27.28
N VAL A 149 6.80 15.90 26.24
CA VAL A 149 5.34 15.74 26.28
C VAL A 149 4.82 14.55 25.48
N MET A 150 5.70 13.77 24.83
CA MET A 150 5.32 12.65 23.95
C MET A 150 4.68 11.44 24.65
N LYS A 151 4.76 11.36 25.99
CA LYS A 151 4.28 10.20 26.76
C LYS A 151 2.79 10.30 27.14
N VAL A 152 2.14 11.41 26.82
CA VAL A 152 0.71 11.59 27.08
C VAL A 152 -0.07 10.71 26.10
N LYS A 153 -0.96 9.86 26.62
CA LYS A 153 -1.88 9.08 25.80
C LYS A 153 -3.17 9.86 25.55
N ALA A 154 -3.76 9.68 24.39
CA ALA A 154 -5.07 10.26 24.09
C ALA A 154 -6.19 9.35 24.60
N GLU A 155 -7.04 9.89 25.48
CA GLU A 155 -8.24 9.22 25.98
C GLU A 155 -9.49 9.75 25.27
N LEU A 156 -10.39 8.85 24.88
CA LEU A 156 -11.70 9.20 24.32
C LEU A 156 -12.79 8.80 25.31
N CYS A 157 -13.45 9.80 25.90
CA CYS A 157 -14.57 9.64 26.82
C CYS A 157 -15.84 10.14 26.14
N LEU A 158 -16.24 9.44 25.07
CA LEU A 158 -17.45 9.72 24.29
C LEU A 158 -18.62 8.91 24.85
#